data_AF-A0A840G2G3-F1
#
_entry.id   AF-A0A840G2G3-F1
#
_cell.length_a   1.000
_cell.length_b   1.000
_cell.length_c   1.000
_cell.angle_alpha   90.00
_cell.angle_beta   90.00
_cell.angle_gamma   90.00
#
_symmetry.space_group_name_H-M   'P 1'
#
loop_
_entity.id
_entity.type
_entity.pdbx_description
1 polymer ?
#
loop_
_entity_poly.entity_id
_entity_poly.type
_entity_poly.pdbx_seq_one_letter_code
_entity_poly.pdbx_strand_id
1 'polypeptide(L)'
;MLDERGRMGDCILTGSAQFDLISGMTQSLAGRVGRVELLPLSATELARAGQLSNQLDEVLFRGAYPALFDRQLAPTDWFPNYVATYLERDVRQMIAVRDLSQFQRFVRMCAARSGQLLNLAALGNDCGVSAVTAREWLSVLEASYLVMRLAPYHRNFGKRLVKTPKLYFLDVGLLAWLLGIRDAQTIETHASRGALFETWVVSDFIKQRFNEGQPADLYFWRDNVGHEVICSMRRPGACKPLKLNQELHFPMTGWWPAASGANLQRVKHCSPSSSMGKPELRT
;
A
#
# COMPACT_ATOMS: atom_id res chain seq x y z
N MET A 1 -19.95 -26.09 -14.20
CA MET A 1 -18.78 -25.19 -14.38
C MET A 1 -19.24 -23.87 -14.99
N LEU A 2 -18.66 -22.71 -14.65
CA LEU A 2 -19.05 -21.42 -15.27
C LEU A 2 -18.93 -21.47 -16.80
N ASP A 3 -17.92 -22.18 -17.30
CA ASP A 3 -17.66 -22.36 -18.73
C ASP A 3 -18.72 -23.20 -19.46
N GLU A 4 -19.46 -24.07 -18.76
CA GLU A 4 -20.53 -24.88 -19.37
C GLU A 4 -21.75 -24.03 -19.73
N ARG A 5 -21.89 -22.85 -19.12
CA ARG A 5 -23.05 -21.97 -19.33
C ARG A 5 -22.92 -21.10 -20.58
N GLY A 6 -21.71 -20.90 -21.10
CA GLY A 6 -21.45 -20.11 -22.31
C GLY A 6 -21.89 -18.64 -22.24
N ARG A 7 -22.19 -18.10 -21.05
CA ARG A 7 -22.62 -16.71 -20.86
C ARG A 7 -21.45 -15.83 -20.46
N MET A 8 -21.16 -14.84 -21.29
CA MET A 8 -20.19 -13.80 -20.97
C MET A 8 -20.79 -12.82 -19.94
N GLY A 9 -20.00 -12.40 -18.95
CA GLY A 9 -20.42 -11.41 -17.95
C GLY A 9 -20.90 -11.96 -16.61
N ASP A 10 -20.75 -13.27 -16.35
CA ASP A 10 -20.96 -13.83 -15.00
C ASP A 10 -19.84 -13.34 -14.06
N CYS A 11 -20.19 -12.65 -12.96
CA CYS A 11 -19.25 -12.12 -11.97
C CYS A 11 -19.34 -12.91 -10.65
N ILE A 12 -18.19 -13.23 -10.06
CA ILE A 12 -18.10 -13.78 -8.69
C ILE A 12 -17.42 -12.74 -7.80
N LEU A 13 -18.07 -12.41 -6.68
CA LEU A 13 -17.50 -11.56 -5.65
C LEU A 13 -16.95 -12.45 -4.54
N THR A 14 -15.63 -12.42 -4.33
CA THR A 14 -14.93 -13.36 -3.46
C THR A 14 -14.73 -12.85 -2.03
N GLY A 15 -15.07 -11.58 -1.76
CA GLY A 15 -14.93 -10.95 -0.44
C GLY A 15 -13.55 -11.20 0.19
N SER A 16 -13.52 -11.40 1.51
CA SER A 16 -12.32 -11.79 2.27
C SER A 16 -11.92 -13.27 2.11
N ALA A 17 -12.73 -14.08 1.42
CA ALA A 17 -12.52 -15.53 1.25
C ALA A 17 -11.74 -15.87 -0.05
N GLN A 18 -10.95 -14.93 -0.56
CA GLN A 18 -10.23 -15.08 -1.84
C GLN A 18 -9.38 -16.35 -1.89
N PHE A 19 -8.73 -16.74 -0.79
CA PHE A 19 -7.82 -17.88 -0.75
C PHE A 19 -8.53 -19.23 -0.71
N ASP A 20 -9.66 -19.32 0.01
CA ASP A 20 -10.52 -20.51 0.00
C ASP A 20 -11.09 -20.76 -1.39
N LEU A 21 -11.42 -19.67 -2.10
CA LEU A 21 -11.87 -19.74 -3.49
C LEU A 21 -10.77 -20.20 -4.44
N ILE A 22 -9.54 -19.68 -4.30
CA ILE A 22 -8.40 -20.10 -5.14
C ILE A 22 -8.00 -21.55 -4.85
N SER A 23 -8.00 -21.99 -3.59
CA SER A 23 -7.60 -23.34 -3.19
C SER A 23 -8.65 -24.41 -3.55
N GLY A 24 -9.94 -24.05 -3.57
CA GLY A 24 -11.03 -24.93 -3.99
C GLY A 24 -11.15 -25.13 -5.50
N MET A 25 -10.41 -24.38 -6.32
CA MET A 25 -10.46 -24.48 -7.78
C MET A 25 -9.58 -25.62 -8.30
N THR A 26 -10.22 -26.67 -8.81
CA THR A 26 -9.55 -27.85 -9.39
C THR A 26 -8.97 -27.63 -10.78
N GLN A 27 -9.32 -26.53 -11.47
CA GLN A 27 -8.80 -26.19 -12.80
C GLN A 27 -8.31 -24.75 -12.86
N SER A 28 -7.27 -24.53 -13.67
CA SER A 28 -6.78 -23.19 -14.01
C SER A 28 -7.79 -22.46 -14.89
N LEU A 29 -8.28 -21.30 -14.44
CA LEU A 29 -9.13 -20.40 -15.23
C LEU A 29 -8.32 -19.43 -16.11
N ALA A 30 -7.03 -19.70 -16.31
CA ALA A 30 -6.15 -18.87 -17.12
C ALA A 30 -6.72 -18.69 -18.54
N GLY A 31 -6.77 -17.43 -19.00
CA GLY A 31 -7.28 -17.06 -20.33
C GLY A 31 -8.80 -17.12 -20.49
N ARG A 32 -9.55 -17.55 -19.47
CA ARG A 32 -11.03 -17.68 -19.50
C ARG A 32 -11.75 -16.73 -18.55
N VAL A 33 -11.05 -16.17 -17.57
CA VAL A 33 -11.61 -15.26 -16.56
C VAL A 33 -10.75 -14.02 -16.43
N GLY A 34 -11.40 -12.86 -16.34
CA GLY A 34 -10.79 -11.61 -15.92
C GLY A 34 -10.85 -11.48 -14.39
N ARG A 35 -9.74 -11.08 -13.77
CA ARG A 35 -9.69 -10.78 -12.35
C ARG A 35 -9.67 -9.26 -12.17
N VAL A 36 -10.60 -8.77 -11.34
CA VAL A 36 -10.65 -7.37 -10.90
C VAL A 36 -10.38 -7.36 -9.41
N GLU A 37 -9.39 -6.60 -8.99
CA GLU A 37 -9.02 -6.47 -7.59
C GLU A 37 -9.64 -5.19 -7.02
N LEU A 38 -10.50 -5.34 -6.02
CA LEU A 38 -11.12 -4.23 -5.33
C LEU A 38 -10.48 -4.09 -3.95
N LEU A 39 -9.70 -3.03 -3.79
CA LEU A 39 -9.11 -2.64 -2.51
C LEU A 39 -10.15 -1.91 -1.63
N PRO A 40 -9.82 -1.58 -0.37
CA PRO A 40 -10.63 -0.63 0.39
C PRO A 40 -10.90 0.65 -0.41
N LEU A 41 -11.96 1.36 -0.06
CA LEU A 41 -12.45 2.51 -0.84
C LEU A 41 -11.34 3.54 -1.09
N SER A 42 -11.32 4.10 -2.29
CA SER A 42 -10.51 5.28 -2.60
C SER A 42 -11.16 6.54 -2.03
N ALA A 43 -10.35 7.57 -1.82
CA ALA A 43 -10.80 8.89 -1.43
C ALA A 43 -11.76 9.48 -2.48
N THR A 44 -11.55 9.18 -3.77
CA THR A 44 -12.48 9.59 -4.84
C THR A 44 -13.85 8.92 -4.71
N GLU A 45 -13.91 7.63 -4.37
CA GLU A 45 -15.19 6.95 -4.11
C GLU A 45 -15.90 7.54 -2.89
N LEU A 46 -15.17 7.74 -1.80
CA LEU A 46 -15.71 8.36 -0.58
C LEU A 46 -16.19 9.80 -0.83
N ALA A 47 -15.44 10.59 -1.60
CA ALA A 47 -15.82 11.96 -1.94
C ALA A 47 -17.10 11.99 -2.79
N ARG A 48 -17.20 11.11 -3.80
CA ARG A 48 -18.41 11.00 -4.64
C ARG A 48 -19.64 10.56 -3.85
N ALA A 49 -19.45 9.73 -2.82
CA ALA A 49 -20.51 9.33 -1.90
C ALA A 49 -20.83 10.39 -0.83
N GLY A 50 -20.09 11.51 -0.75
CA GLY A 50 -20.24 12.51 0.31
C GLY A 50 -19.82 12.01 1.69
N GLN A 51 -18.97 10.96 1.75
CA GLN A 51 -18.54 10.30 2.98
C GLN A 51 -17.07 10.58 3.34
N LEU A 52 -16.33 11.30 2.49
CA LEU A 52 -14.98 11.73 2.80
C LEU A 52 -15.03 12.90 3.79
N SER A 53 -14.38 12.74 4.95
CA SER A 53 -14.28 13.81 5.95
C SER A 53 -13.41 14.96 5.45
N ASN A 54 -13.78 16.20 5.81
CA ASN A 54 -12.96 17.39 5.58
C ASN A 54 -11.78 17.50 6.57
N GLN A 55 -11.78 16.68 7.63
CA GLN A 55 -10.70 16.60 8.59
C GLN A 55 -9.81 15.40 8.26
N LEU A 56 -8.55 15.68 7.91
CA LEU A 56 -7.62 14.62 7.51
C LEU A 56 -7.36 13.63 8.64
N ASP A 57 -7.36 14.07 9.89
CA ASP A 57 -7.13 13.18 11.04
C ASP A 57 -8.25 12.14 11.19
N GLU A 58 -9.49 12.51 10.92
CA GLU A 58 -10.61 11.57 10.83
C GLU A 58 -10.43 10.57 9.67
N VAL A 59 -9.92 11.02 8.52
CA VAL A 59 -9.62 10.14 7.38
C VAL A 59 -8.52 9.14 7.71
N LEU A 60 -7.41 9.62 8.32
CA LEU A 60 -6.28 8.78 8.71
C LEU A 60 -6.67 7.79 9.82
N PHE A 61 -7.53 8.20 10.74
CA PHE A 61 -8.00 7.36 11.84
C PHE A 61 -8.99 6.30 11.38
N ARG A 62 -10.00 6.69 10.59
CA ARG A 62 -11.05 5.77 10.13
C ARG A 62 -10.53 4.80 9.09
N GLY A 63 -9.62 5.23 8.21
CA GLY A 63 -9.24 4.42 7.04
C GLY A 63 -10.37 4.35 6.02
N ALA A 64 -10.37 3.30 5.21
CA ALA A 64 -11.21 3.22 4.02
C ALA A 64 -11.91 1.86 3.81
N TYR A 65 -11.92 0.99 4.81
CA TYR A 65 -12.66 -0.28 4.71
C TYR A 65 -14.17 -0.02 4.53
N PRO A 66 -14.83 -0.64 3.52
CA PRO A 66 -16.24 -0.39 3.24
C PRO A 66 -17.17 -0.55 4.46
N ALA A 67 -16.86 -1.53 5.31
CA ALA A 67 -17.59 -1.84 6.55
C ALA A 67 -17.73 -0.65 7.52
N LEU A 68 -16.80 0.31 7.45
CA LEU A 68 -16.80 1.51 8.28
C LEU A 68 -17.69 2.62 7.71
N PHE A 69 -18.19 2.49 6.48
CA PHE A 69 -18.99 3.50 5.79
C PHE A 69 -20.42 3.03 5.46
N ASP A 70 -20.62 1.72 5.30
CA ASP A 70 -21.94 1.12 5.07
C ASP A 70 -22.68 0.77 6.39
N ARG A 71 -21.95 0.63 7.51
CA ARG A 71 -22.49 0.26 8.83
C ARG A 71 -22.17 1.32 9.88
N GLN A 72 -22.97 1.33 10.95
CA GLN A 72 -22.75 2.18 12.13
C GLN A 72 -21.72 1.52 13.07
N LEU A 73 -20.47 1.43 12.63
CA LEU A 73 -19.37 0.84 13.42
C LEU A 73 -18.29 1.88 13.68
N ALA A 74 -17.83 1.96 14.92
CA ALA A 74 -16.67 2.77 15.26
C ALA A 74 -15.38 2.05 14.84
N PRO A 75 -14.34 2.77 14.34
CA PRO A 75 -13.03 2.18 14.08
C PRO A 75 -12.46 1.41 15.27
N THR A 76 -12.68 1.91 16.49
CA THR A 76 -12.25 1.29 17.75
C THR A 76 -12.89 -0.06 18.03
N ASP A 77 -14.06 -0.33 17.46
CA ASP A 77 -14.77 -1.61 17.62
C ASP A 77 -14.49 -2.54 16.44
N TRP A 78 -14.37 -1.98 15.24
CA TRP A 78 -14.22 -2.77 14.02
C TRP A 78 -12.81 -3.35 13.86
N PHE A 79 -11.76 -2.53 14.01
CA PHE A 79 -10.38 -2.99 13.82
C PHE A 79 -9.93 -4.11 14.77
N PRO A 80 -10.23 -4.13 16.08
CA PRO A 80 -9.87 -5.27 16.92
C PRO A 80 -10.51 -6.57 16.44
N ASN A 81 -11.78 -6.51 16.03
CA ASN A 81 -12.50 -7.67 15.52
C ASN A 81 -11.93 -8.11 14.16
N TYR A 82 -11.63 -7.18 13.26
CA TYR A 82 -10.99 -7.48 11.98
C TYR A 82 -9.62 -8.15 12.17
N VAL A 83 -8.79 -7.62 13.06
CA VAL A 83 -7.47 -8.19 13.38
C VAL A 83 -7.62 -9.60 13.95
N ALA A 84 -8.48 -9.80 14.95
CA ALA A 84 -8.67 -11.10 15.58
C ALA A 84 -9.24 -12.18 14.62
N THR A 85 -10.14 -11.80 13.72
CA THR A 85 -10.87 -12.76 12.87
C THR A 85 -10.21 -13.01 11.52
N TYR A 86 -9.68 -11.99 10.85
CA TYR A 86 -9.07 -12.16 9.53
C TYR A 86 -7.55 -12.32 9.66
N LEU A 87 -6.90 -11.38 10.35
CA LEU A 87 -5.45 -11.33 10.39
C LEU A 87 -4.86 -12.45 11.26
N GLU A 88 -5.42 -12.70 12.44
CA GLU A 88 -4.87 -13.67 13.39
C GLU A 88 -5.30 -15.12 13.15
N ARG A 89 -6.43 -15.32 12.46
CA ARG A 89 -6.96 -16.64 12.10
C ARG A 89 -6.69 -16.97 10.64
N ASP A 90 -7.32 -16.26 9.70
CA ASP A 90 -7.32 -16.65 8.28
C ASP A 90 -5.93 -16.46 7.65
N VAL A 91 -5.34 -15.26 7.78
CA VAL A 91 -3.99 -14.94 7.25
C VAL A 91 -2.91 -15.81 7.89
N ARG A 92 -3.04 -16.09 9.19
CA ARG A 92 -2.11 -16.97 9.93
C ARG A 92 -2.16 -18.42 9.42
N GLN A 93 -3.34 -18.95 9.11
CA GLN A 93 -3.50 -20.33 8.66
C GLN A 93 -2.77 -20.59 7.33
N MET A 94 -2.64 -19.58 6.47
CA MET A 94 -1.94 -19.68 5.18
C MET A 94 -0.44 -19.97 5.32
N ILE A 95 0.18 -19.51 6.40
CA ILE A 95 1.63 -19.65 6.66
C ILE A 95 1.95 -20.73 7.70
N ALA A 96 0.95 -21.50 8.13
CA ALA A 96 1.06 -22.49 9.20
C ALA A 96 1.82 -21.95 10.43
N VAL A 97 1.60 -20.67 10.77
CA VAL A 97 2.32 -20.02 11.85
C VAL A 97 1.98 -20.68 13.18
N ARG A 98 3.01 -21.24 13.80
CA ARG A 98 2.88 -21.93 15.09
C ARG A 98 2.65 -20.96 16.24
N ASP A 99 3.37 -19.85 16.26
CA ASP A 99 3.32 -18.85 17.34
C ASP A 99 2.56 -17.58 16.91
N LEU A 100 1.35 -17.40 17.45
CA LEU A 100 0.52 -16.22 17.20
C LEU A 100 1.17 -14.93 17.69
N SER A 101 1.86 -14.97 18.83
CA SER A 101 2.43 -13.78 19.46
C SER A 101 3.56 -13.17 18.64
N GLN A 102 4.40 -14.02 18.03
CA GLN A 102 5.45 -13.59 17.12
C GLN A 102 4.88 -12.94 15.85
N PHE A 103 3.79 -13.50 15.32
CA PHE A 103 3.13 -12.95 14.14
C PHE A 103 2.43 -11.62 14.42
N GLN A 104 1.71 -11.50 15.55
CA GLN A 104 1.14 -10.22 16.00
C GLN A 104 2.23 -9.15 16.15
N ARG A 105 3.37 -9.51 16.76
CA ARG A 105 4.53 -8.61 16.86
C ARG A 105 5.05 -8.22 15.48
N PHE A 106 5.20 -9.17 14.58
CA PHE A 106 5.66 -8.92 13.21
C PHE A 106 4.77 -7.94 12.45
N VAL A 107 3.45 -8.11 12.52
CA VAL A 107 2.50 -7.20 11.85
C VAL A 107 2.59 -5.79 12.45
N ARG A 108 2.72 -5.65 13.78
CA ARG A 108 2.93 -4.34 14.42
C ARG A 108 4.27 -3.72 14.05
N MET A 109 5.33 -4.52 13.92
CA MET A 109 6.63 -4.03 13.46
C MET A 109 6.61 -3.61 11.99
N CYS A 110 5.82 -4.29 11.15
CA CYS A 110 5.53 -3.84 9.79
C CYS A 110 4.84 -2.47 9.81
N ALA A 111 3.83 -2.28 10.68
CA ALA A 111 3.12 -1.00 10.84
C ALA A 111 4.07 0.12 11.25
N ALA A 112 4.94 -0.11 12.24
CA ALA A 112 5.96 0.85 12.68
C ALA A 112 6.96 1.24 11.58
N ARG A 113 7.11 0.41 10.53
CA ARG A 113 8.03 0.62 9.41
C ARG A 113 7.33 1.01 8.11
N SER A 114 6.04 1.33 8.14
CA SER A 114 5.33 1.87 6.96
C SER A 114 5.99 3.18 6.50
N GLY A 115 6.17 3.35 5.19
CA GLY A 115 6.88 4.48 4.59
C GLY A 115 8.42 4.36 4.62
N GLN A 116 8.98 3.31 5.21
CA GLN A 116 10.43 3.13 5.36
C GLN A 116 10.98 2.06 4.41
N LEU A 117 12.30 2.11 4.16
CA LEU A 117 13.01 1.09 3.39
C LEU A 117 12.95 -0.26 4.12
N LEU A 118 12.59 -1.31 3.38
CA LEU A 118 12.39 -2.63 3.94
C LEU A 118 13.72 -3.31 4.29
N ASN A 119 13.93 -3.60 5.57
CA ASN A 119 15.02 -4.44 6.05
C ASN A 119 14.46 -5.70 6.72
N LEU A 120 14.39 -6.80 5.96
CA LEU A 120 13.86 -8.08 6.43
C LEU A 120 14.70 -8.74 7.52
N ALA A 121 16.02 -8.54 7.52
CA ALA A 121 16.89 -9.09 8.55
C ALA A 121 16.63 -8.40 9.90
N ALA A 122 16.57 -7.07 9.90
CA ALA A 122 16.22 -6.32 11.10
C ALA A 122 14.78 -6.62 11.56
N LEU A 123 13.84 -6.80 10.61
CA LEU A 123 12.44 -7.11 10.96
C LEU A 123 12.32 -8.51 11.60
N GLY A 124 13.04 -9.49 11.06
CA GLY A 124 13.10 -10.84 11.62
C GLY A 124 13.69 -10.84 13.04
N ASN A 125 14.84 -10.18 13.22
CA ASN A 125 15.52 -10.08 14.52
C ASN A 125 14.61 -9.49 15.61
N ASP A 126 13.93 -8.38 15.33
CA ASP A 126 13.02 -7.74 16.30
C ASP A 126 11.83 -8.63 16.68
N CYS A 127 11.47 -9.59 15.83
CA CYS A 127 10.37 -10.52 16.04
C CYS A 127 10.82 -11.89 16.56
N GLY A 128 12.13 -12.14 16.66
CA GLY A 128 12.68 -13.45 17.05
C GLY A 128 12.57 -14.52 15.96
N VAL A 129 12.50 -14.13 14.68
CA VAL A 129 12.38 -15.05 13.53
C VAL A 129 13.48 -14.83 12.51
N SER A 130 13.72 -15.84 11.66
CA SER A 130 14.70 -15.71 10.57
C SER A 130 14.25 -14.69 9.52
N ALA A 131 15.19 -14.11 8.77
CA ALA A 131 14.88 -13.25 7.63
C ALA A 131 14.09 -13.97 6.52
N VAL A 132 14.22 -15.31 6.42
CA VAL A 132 13.44 -16.15 5.49
C VAL A 132 11.98 -16.20 5.94
N THR A 133 11.74 -16.49 7.21
CA THR A 133 10.39 -16.49 7.81
C THR A 133 9.73 -15.12 7.71
N ALA A 134 10.47 -14.05 8.00
CA ALA A 134 9.99 -12.68 7.83
C ALA A 134 9.57 -12.37 6.37
N ARG A 135 10.32 -12.89 5.39
CA ARG A 135 9.98 -12.75 3.96
C ARG A 135 8.70 -13.51 3.60
N GLU A 136 8.55 -14.74 4.09
CA GLU A 136 7.36 -15.57 3.87
C GLU A 136 6.11 -14.90 4.46
N TRP A 137 6.20 -14.45 5.71
CA TRP A 137 5.11 -13.75 6.38
C TRP A 137 4.74 -12.46 5.65
N LEU A 138 5.73 -11.67 5.24
CA LEU A 138 5.47 -10.45 4.45
C LEU A 138 4.78 -10.78 3.11
N SER A 139 5.22 -11.83 2.43
CA SER A 139 4.64 -12.24 1.15
C SER A 139 3.16 -12.62 1.29
N VAL A 140 2.77 -13.21 2.42
CA VAL A 140 1.37 -13.50 2.72
C VAL A 140 0.57 -12.27 3.09
N LEU A 141 1.14 -11.31 3.83
CA LEU A 141 0.48 -10.01 4.04
C LEU A 141 0.25 -9.25 2.73
N GLU A 142 1.20 -9.33 1.78
CA GLU A 142 1.03 -8.76 0.43
C GLU A 142 -0.03 -9.48 -0.39
N ALA A 143 0.00 -10.81 -0.42
CA ALA A 143 -1.02 -11.60 -1.11
C ALA A 143 -2.42 -11.37 -0.54
N SER A 144 -2.50 -11.03 0.76
CA SER A 144 -3.75 -10.72 1.49
C SER A 144 -4.18 -9.26 1.36
N TYR A 145 -3.50 -8.45 0.54
CA TYR A 145 -3.73 -7.01 0.36
C TYR A 145 -3.74 -6.18 1.64
N LEU A 146 -2.96 -6.59 2.64
CA LEU A 146 -2.78 -5.79 3.85
C LEU A 146 -1.66 -4.77 3.66
N VAL A 147 -0.60 -5.18 2.98
CA VAL A 147 0.59 -4.38 2.73
C VAL A 147 1.05 -4.50 1.29
N MET A 148 1.99 -3.65 0.90
CA MET A 148 2.66 -3.71 -0.39
C MET A 148 4.13 -3.30 -0.26
N ARG A 149 4.94 -3.70 -1.24
CA ARG A 149 6.27 -3.14 -1.47
C ARG A 149 6.25 -2.14 -2.62
N LEU A 150 6.61 -0.90 -2.33
CA LEU A 150 6.80 0.14 -3.35
C LEU A 150 8.26 0.11 -3.81
N ALA A 151 8.50 -0.32 -5.05
CA ALA A 151 9.85 -0.39 -5.61
C ALA A 151 10.41 1.02 -5.93
N PRO A 152 11.72 1.22 -5.82
CA PRO A 152 12.32 2.48 -6.24
C PRO A 152 12.29 2.60 -7.76
N TYR A 153 12.13 3.81 -8.28
CA TYR A 153 12.27 4.05 -9.71
C TYR A 153 13.74 3.95 -10.12
N HIS A 154 13.98 3.17 -11.17
CA HIS A 154 15.29 3.09 -11.83
C HIS A 154 15.11 2.86 -13.33
N ARG A 155 15.94 3.50 -14.16
CA ARG A 155 15.89 3.35 -15.63
C ARG A 155 16.14 1.92 -16.08
N ASN A 156 17.21 1.31 -15.56
CA ASN A 156 17.48 -0.12 -15.77
C ASN A 156 16.51 -0.94 -14.92
N PHE A 157 15.72 -1.78 -15.60
CA PHE A 157 14.71 -2.64 -14.99
C PHE A 157 15.31 -3.65 -14.01
N GLY A 158 16.41 -4.32 -14.36
CA GLY A 158 17.11 -5.25 -13.45
C GLY A 158 17.57 -4.57 -12.14
N LYS A 159 18.16 -3.37 -12.24
CA LYS A 159 18.50 -2.55 -11.06
C LYS A 159 17.27 -2.12 -10.25
N ARG A 160 16.09 -2.04 -10.88
CA ARG A 160 14.83 -1.76 -10.19
C ARG A 160 14.40 -2.93 -9.31
N LEU A 161 14.54 -4.15 -9.81
CA LEU A 161 14.14 -5.39 -9.12
C LEU A 161 15.00 -5.70 -7.89
N VAL A 162 16.27 -5.30 -7.90
CA VAL A 162 17.23 -5.63 -6.82
C VAL A 162 17.34 -4.55 -5.74
N LYS A 163 16.87 -3.32 -6.00
CA LYS A 163 16.95 -2.24 -5.02
C LYS A 163 15.88 -2.39 -3.95
N THR A 164 16.24 -2.04 -2.72
CA THR A 164 15.36 -2.15 -1.55
C THR A 164 14.07 -1.34 -1.73
N PRO A 165 12.89 -1.98 -1.64
CA PRO A 165 11.61 -1.30 -1.70
C PRO A 165 11.27 -0.61 -0.37
N LYS A 166 10.27 0.28 -0.39
CA LYS A 166 9.59 0.74 0.81
C LYS A 166 8.39 -0.16 1.14
N LEU A 167 8.03 -0.28 2.41
CA LEU A 167 6.83 -0.98 2.87
C LEU A 167 5.68 0.01 3.08
N TYR A 168 4.47 -0.32 2.64
CA TYR A 168 3.26 0.45 2.96
C TYR A 168 2.09 -0.46 3.31
N PHE A 169 1.20 -0.01 4.19
CA PHE A 169 -0.12 -0.61 4.35
C PHE A 169 -1.07 -0.12 3.25
N LEU A 170 -2.02 -0.96 2.85
CA LEU A 170 -3.05 -0.60 1.87
C LEU A 170 -4.27 0.09 2.49
N ASP A 171 -4.35 0.12 3.82
CA ASP A 171 -5.31 0.91 4.57
C ASP A 171 -4.66 1.66 5.75
N VAL A 172 -4.87 2.97 5.81
CA VAL A 172 -4.25 3.84 6.83
C VAL A 172 -4.92 3.70 8.20
N GLY A 173 -6.21 3.39 8.27
CA GLY A 173 -6.90 3.18 9.55
C GLY A 173 -6.41 1.90 10.23
N LEU A 174 -6.19 0.83 9.45
CA LEU A 174 -5.56 -0.39 9.96
C LEU A 174 -4.15 -0.12 10.47
N LEU A 175 -3.36 0.67 9.73
CA LEU A 175 -2.03 1.11 10.17
C LEU A 175 -2.12 1.88 11.50
N ALA A 176 -3.01 2.87 11.60
CA ALA A 176 -3.22 3.66 12.82
C ALA A 176 -3.58 2.76 14.01
N TRP A 177 -4.50 1.81 13.82
CA TRP A 177 -4.87 0.85 14.84
C TRP A 177 -3.68 -0.01 15.31
N LEU A 178 -2.87 -0.53 14.39
CA LEU A 178 -1.70 -1.36 14.70
C LEU A 178 -0.61 -0.58 15.44
N LEU A 179 -0.49 0.72 15.16
CA LEU A 179 0.40 1.66 15.87
C LEU A 179 -0.10 2.02 17.28
N GLY A 180 -1.30 1.61 17.67
CA GLY A 180 -1.85 1.92 18.99
C GLY A 180 -2.68 3.21 19.05
N ILE A 181 -2.97 3.85 17.92
CA ILE A 181 -3.80 5.06 17.86
C ILE A 181 -5.27 4.66 18.01
N ARG A 182 -6.00 5.33 18.90
CA ARG A 182 -7.37 4.98 19.29
C ARG A 182 -8.40 6.09 19.09
N ASP A 183 -7.96 7.27 18.69
CA ASP A 183 -8.79 8.43 18.38
C ASP A 183 -8.09 9.31 17.33
N ALA A 184 -8.88 10.14 16.63
CA ALA A 184 -8.37 11.01 15.59
C ALA A 184 -7.49 12.16 16.14
N GLN A 185 -7.79 12.67 17.34
CA GLN A 185 -7.06 13.79 17.94
C GLN A 185 -5.59 13.45 18.19
N THR A 186 -5.30 12.20 18.60
CA THR A 186 -3.94 11.71 18.81
C THR A 186 -3.08 11.80 17.55
N ILE A 187 -3.67 11.72 16.34
CA ILE A 187 -2.91 11.78 15.08
C ILE A 187 -2.21 13.12 14.90
N GLU A 188 -2.74 14.22 15.47
CA GLU A 188 -2.15 15.56 15.36
C GLU A 188 -0.72 15.64 15.88
N THR A 189 -0.46 14.96 16.99
CA THR A 189 0.82 15.01 17.69
C THR A 189 1.61 13.71 17.59
N HIS A 190 1.06 12.68 16.96
CA HIS A 190 1.71 11.38 16.85
C HIS A 190 2.97 11.43 15.98
N ALA A 191 4.07 10.83 16.46
CA ALA A 191 5.35 10.82 15.74
C ALA A 191 5.26 10.23 14.33
N SER A 192 4.33 9.30 14.10
CA SER A 192 4.07 8.68 12.79
C SER A 192 3.06 9.42 11.90
N ARG A 193 2.63 10.65 12.25
CA ARG A 193 1.66 11.43 11.45
C ARG A 193 2.06 11.53 9.97
N GLY A 194 3.34 11.81 9.70
CA GLY A 194 3.86 11.85 8.33
C GLY A 194 3.80 10.52 7.60
N ALA A 195 4.18 9.43 8.29
CA ALA A 195 4.11 8.09 7.72
C ALA A 195 2.66 7.63 7.46
N LEU A 196 1.70 7.98 8.33
CA LEU A 196 0.27 7.74 8.13
C LEU A 196 -0.23 8.47 6.89
N PHE A 197 0.07 9.76 6.79
CA PHE A 197 -0.33 10.57 5.65
C PHE A 197 0.30 10.06 4.34
N GLU A 198 1.60 9.78 4.31
CA GLU A 198 2.26 9.21 3.15
C GLU A 198 1.64 7.86 2.74
N THR A 199 1.33 7.00 3.72
CA THR A 199 0.65 5.72 3.48
C THR A 199 -0.74 5.90 2.91
N TRP A 200 -1.53 6.86 3.43
CA TRP A 200 -2.84 7.19 2.88
C TRP A 200 -2.73 7.63 1.42
N VAL A 201 -1.80 8.53 1.10
CA VAL A 201 -1.58 9.00 -0.27
C VAL A 201 -1.16 7.85 -1.21
N VAL A 202 -0.18 7.03 -0.80
CA VAL A 202 0.28 5.90 -1.61
C VAL A 202 -0.84 4.90 -1.84
N SER A 203 -1.53 4.47 -0.77
CA SER A 203 -2.63 3.52 -0.84
C SER A 203 -3.77 4.03 -1.73
N ASP A 204 -4.10 5.33 -1.66
CA ASP A 204 -5.13 5.94 -2.50
C ASP A 204 -4.80 5.89 -3.99
N PHE A 205 -3.56 6.22 -4.38
CA PHE A 205 -3.15 6.12 -5.78
C PHE A 205 -3.22 4.69 -6.32
N ILE A 206 -2.96 3.69 -5.49
CA ILE A 206 -3.03 2.28 -5.89
C ILE A 206 -4.47 1.86 -6.09
N LYS A 207 -5.35 2.23 -5.15
CA LYS A 207 -6.80 2.01 -5.27
C LYS A 207 -7.32 2.61 -6.57
N GLN A 208 -6.95 3.85 -6.90
CA GLN A 208 -7.32 4.49 -8.17
C GLN A 208 -6.83 3.68 -9.39
N ARG A 209 -5.58 3.19 -9.39
CA ARG A 209 -5.04 2.37 -10.50
C ARG A 209 -5.81 1.07 -10.67
N PHE A 210 -6.11 0.38 -9.57
CA PHE A 210 -6.87 -0.87 -9.59
C PHE A 210 -8.32 -0.64 -10.05
N ASN A 211 -8.95 0.45 -9.61
CA ASN A 211 -10.28 0.85 -10.06
C ASN A 211 -10.32 1.18 -11.57
N GLU A 212 -9.19 1.63 -12.14
CA GLU A 212 -9.02 1.80 -13.60
C GLU A 212 -8.67 0.49 -14.34
N GLY A 213 -8.62 -0.65 -13.64
CA GLY A 213 -8.22 -1.95 -14.21
C GLY A 213 -6.73 -2.02 -14.58
N GLN A 214 -5.90 -1.16 -13.98
CA GLN A 214 -4.47 -1.08 -14.25
C GLN A 214 -3.65 -1.72 -13.12
N PRO A 215 -2.44 -2.22 -13.43
CA PRO A 215 -1.49 -2.59 -12.38
C PRO A 215 -1.10 -1.37 -11.54
N ALA A 216 -0.57 -1.63 -10.34
CA ALA A 216 -0.19 -0.56 -9.42
C ALA A 216 0.81 0.41 -10.07
N ASP A 217 1.89 -0.11 -10.67
CA ASP A 217 2.91 0.64 -11.44
C ASP A 217 3.33 2.00 -10.83
N LEU A 218 3.38 2.00 -9.50
CA LEU A 218 3.87 3.09 -8.67
C LEU A 218 5.28 2.79 -8.18
N TYR A 219 6.07 3.86 -8.11
CA TYR A 219 7.46 3.82 -7.71
C TYR A 219 7.77 5.03 -6.83
N PHE A 220 8.80 4.92 -6.01
CA PHE A 220 9.38 6.10 -5.35
C PHE A 220 10.74 6.45 -5.97
N TRP A 221 11.00 7.73 -6.18
CA TRP A 221 12.33 8.21 -6.53
C TRP A 221 12.89 9.01 -5.37
N ARG A 222 14.16 8.78 -5.06
CA ARG A 222 14.91 9.50 -4.03
C ARG A 222 16.16 10.10 -4.67
N ASP A 223 16.41 11.39 -4.42
CA ASP A 223 17.65 12.04 -4.83
C ASP A 223 18.81 11.72 -3.87
N ASN A 224 20.01 12.21 -4.18
CA ASN A 224 21.18 11.98 -3.33
C ASN A 224 21.16 12.77 -2.01
N VAL A 225 20.26 13.76 -1.88
CA VAL A 225 20.09 14.60 -0.70
C VAL A 225 19.00 14.05 0.23
N GLY A 226 18.21 13.09 -0.26
CA GLY A 226 17.16 12.40 0.49
C GLY A 226 15.74 12.85 0.16
N HIS A 227 15.54 13.76 -0.80
CA HIS A 227 14.19 14.14 -1.21
C HIS A 227 13.50 13.01 -1.95
N GLU A 228 12.23 12.76 -1.59
CA GLU A 228 11.45 11.66 -2.14
C GLU A 228 10.22 12.14 -2.90
N VAL A 229 9.93 11.44 -4.00
CA VAL A 229 8.77 11.69 -4.84
C VAL A 229 8.16 10.35 -5.24
N ILE A 230 6.85 10.20 -5.06
CA ILE A 230 6.09 9.07 -5.59
C ILE A 230 5.76 9.38 -7.06
N CYS A 231 5.99 8.42 -7.94
CA CYS A 231 5.79 8.59 -9.37
C CYS A 231 5.13 7.35 -9.99
N SER A 232 4.30 7.58 -11.02
CA SER A 232 3.71 6.50 -11.81
C SER A 232 4.44 6.32 -13.14
N MET A 233 4.52 5.08 -13.60
CA MET A 233 5.09 4.75 -14.90
C MET A 233 4.07 5.06 -16.01
N ARG A 234 4.39 5.99 -16.91
CA ARG A 234 3.53 6.31 -18.06
C ARG A 234 3.94 5.56 -19.33
N ARG A 235 5.25 5.38 -19.51
CA ARG A 235 5.89 4.65 -20.62
C ARG A 235 7.21 4.04 -20.11
N PRO A 236 7.76 3.01 -20.79
CA PRO A 236 9.10 2.52 -20.49
C PRO A 236 10.11 3.68 -20.46
N GLY A 237 10.73 3.92 -19.30
CA GLY A 237 11.74 4.97 -19.11
C GLY A 237 11.21 6.38 -18.77
N ALA A 238 9.90 6.59 -18.65
CA ALA A 238 9.30 7.86 -18.24
C ALA A 238 8.42 7.71 -16.98
N CYS A 239 8.84 8.32 -15.86
CA CYS A 239 8.04 8.45 -14.64
C CYS A 239 7.45 9.85 -14.54
N LYS A 240 6.18 9.96 -14.14
CA LYS A 240 5.53 11.25 -13.85
C LYS A 240 5.36 11.37 -12.33
N PRO A 241 5.87 12.43 -11.69
CA PRO A 241 5.54 12.73 -10.30
C PRO A 241 4.03 12.75 -10.10
N LEU A 242 3.55 12.02 -9.10
CA LEU A 242 2.16 12.09 -8.71
C LEU A 242 1.90 13.43 -8.04
N LYS A 243 0.73 13.99 -8.32
CA LYS A 243 0.19 15.16 -7.63
C LYS A 243 -1.11 14.72 -7.00
N LEU A 244 -1.34 15.10 -5.75
CA LEU A 244 -2.65 14.89 -5.14
C LEU A 244 -3.71 15.55 -6.04
N ASN A 245 -4.80 14.83 -6.29
CA ASN A 245 -5.90 15.32 -7.11
C ASN A 245 -6.47 16.60 -6.49
N GLN A 246 -6.70 17.62 -7.33
CA GLN A 246 -7.27 18.90 -6.90
C GLN A 246 -8.69 18.77 -6.32
N GLU A 247 -9.37 17.65 -6.57
CA GLU A 247 -10.70 17.32 -6.04
C GLU A 247 -10.68 17.01 -4.53
N LEU A 248 -9.52 16.59 -3.99
CA LEU A 248 -9.32 16.42 -2.56
C LEU A 248 -9.10 17.81 -1.96
N HIS A 249 -10.16 18.42 -1.42
CA HIS A 249 -10.17 19.77 -0.81
C HIS A 249 -9.43 19.80 0.54
N PHE A 250 -8.23 19.22 0.63
CA PHE A 250 -7.34 19.40 1.77
C PHE A 250 -6.39 20.57 1.49
N PRO A 251 -6.31 21.59 2.38
CA PRO A 251 -5.29 22.62 2.27
C PRO A 251 -3.91 22.01 2.50
N MET A 252 -3.26 21.56 1.42
CA MET A 252 -1.93 20.91 1.45
C MET A 252 -0.78 21.83 1.87
N THR A 253 -1.02 23.15 1.94
CA THR A 253 0.01 24.19 2.10
C THR A 253 0.77 24.14 3.44
N GLY A 254 0.32 23.36 4.43
CA GLY A 254 1.03 23.13 5.70
C GLY A 254 1.44 21.68 6.00
N TRP A 255 0.95 20.70 5.23
CA TRP A 255 1.03 19.27 5.62
C TRP A 255 2.24 18.56 5.01
N TRP A 256 2.57 18.86 3.75
CA TRP A 256 3.67 18.20 3.05
C TRP A 256 5.07 18.59 3.59
N PRO A 257 5.38 19.88 3.84
CA PRO A 257 6.73 20.28 4.27
C PRO A 257 7.03 19.87 5.72
N ALA A 258 6.03 19.89 6.60
CA ALA A 258 6.21 19.58 8.02
C ALA A 258 6.31 18.08 8.31
N ALA A 259 5.67 17.23 7.49
CA ALA A 259 5.53 15.80 7.78
C ALA A 259 6.53 14.88 7.05
N SER A 260 7.25 15.38 6.03
CA SER A 260 8.11 14.54 5.18
C SER A 260 9.56 15.04 5.03
N GLY A 261 9.91 16.24 5.51
CA GLY A 261 11.21 16.86 5.16
C GLY A 261 11.42 17.04 3.64
N ALA A 262 10.43 16.73 2.80
CA ALA A 262 10.54 16.76 1.36
C ALA A 262 10.08 18.12 0.82
N ASN A 263 11.05 18.93 0.42
CA ASN A 263 10.82 20.15 -0.33
C ASN A 263 10.46 19.78 -1.78
N LEU A 264 9.16 19.61 -2.07
CA LEU A 264 8.67 19.50 -3.46
C LEU A 264 8.71 20.88 -4.13
N GLN A 265 9.91 21.38 -4.41
CA GLN A 265 10.05 22.41 -5.45
C GLN A 265 9.60 21.80 -6.78
N ARG A 266 8.99 22.64 -7.64
CA ARG A 266 8.67 22.30 -9.04
C ARG A 266 9.88 21.59 -9.68
N VAL A 267 9.86 20.26 -9.76
CA VAL A 267 10.78 19.51 -10.61
C VAL A 267 10.35 19.84 -12.04
N LYS A 268 10.96 20.89 -12.60
CA LYS A 268 10.55 21.40 -13.91
C LYS A 268 10.75 20.34 -14.97
N HIS A 269 11.72 19.43 -14.87
CA HIS A 269 11.91 18.30 -15.79
C HIS A 269 12.58 17.15 -15.04
N CYS A 270 12.05 15.93 -15.13
CA CYS A 270 12.85 14.72 -14.89
C CYS A 270 13.75 14.49 -16.11
N SER A 271 14.78 15.32 -16.28
CA SER A 271 15.83 15.12 -17.28
C SER A 271 17.16 14.79 -16.56
N PRO A 272 17.94 13.83 -17.06
CA PRO A 272 19.10 13.28 -16.36
C PRO A 272 20.25 14.28 -16.39
N SER A 273 20.94 14.49 -15.26
CA SER A 273 22.30 15.00 -15.31
C SER A 273 23.20 13.92 -15.89
N SER A 274 23.80 14.23 -17.04
CA SER A 274 24.84 13.48 -17.70
C SER A 274 26.14 13.58 -16.91
N SER A 275 26.54 12.49 -16.26
CA SER A 275 27.94 12.27 -15.85
C SER A 275 28.36 10.84 -16.20
N MET A 276 28.45 10.57 -17.50
CA MET A 276 29.35 9.55 -18.04
C MET A 276 30.10 10.16 -19.21
N GLY A 277 31.43 10.13 -19.13
CA GLY A 277 32.34 10.76 -20.06
C GLY A 277 32.08 10.36 -21.51
N LYS A 278 32.26 11.32 -22.41
CA LYS A 278 32.34 11.06 -23.85
C LYS A 278 33.48 10.07 -24.12
N PRO A 279 33.31 9.05 -24.95
CA PRO A 279 34.44 8.37 -25.56
C PRO A 279 35.06 9.34 -26.58
N GLU A 280 36.35 9.65 -26.43
CA GLU A 280 37.13 10.27 -27.49
C GLU A 280 37.24 9.26 -28.65
N LEU A 281 36.59 9.59 -29.76
CA LEU A 281 36.92 9.03 -31.06
C LEU A 281 38.15 9.78 -31.56
N ARG A 282 39.32 9.15 -31.49
CA ARG A 282 40.46 9.52 -32.33
C ARG A 282 40.31 8.79 -33.66
N THR A 283 40.27 9.59 -34.73
CA THR A 283 40.61 9.20 -36.11
C THR A 283 41.99 8.59 -36.21
#